data_AF-A0A921JEK7-F1
#
_entry.id   AF-A0A921JEK7-F1
#
_cell.length_a   1.000
_cell.length_b   1.000
_cell.length_c   1.000
_cell.angle_alpha   90.00
_cell.angle_beta   90.00
_cell.angle_gamma   90.00
#
_symmetry.space_group_name_H-M   'P 1'
#
loop_
_entity.id
_entity.type
_entity.pdbx_description
1 polymer ?
#
loop_
_entity_poly.entity_id
_entity_poly.type
_entity_poly.pdbx_seq_one_letter_code
_entity_poly.pdbx_strand_id
1 'polypeptide(L)'
;MPAPPSAALLVAVVASLAAPLPAVAQVRGVELRTPRAFGYFQGDLVQVQAEIRTDPGFSLQRPSLPKPGPVAYWLDLKEVRAEEGRADDGSTVIRLHLTYQDFYVALDARTLEVPGFPVTVESAGSNGSTTAVAQVPAWKIGVSPLREVQPERRDDPAEYLRPDGRAPRLDPQPALASAGIFLGLAVLALLLLAYDRAWWIFGRRRGRPFALALKALRRARRRSEGEALYRDALLALHRGLDETDGRRVLADDLPDFLARHPVFRPQESGLATFFAASRLAFFGRDTAGASQRLPLPEVEGLLRRLGAVERSA
;
A
#
# COMPACT_ATOMS: atom_id res chain seq x y z
N MET A 1 -24.18 20.20 -117.60
CA MET A 1 -23.91 18.77 -117.35
C MET A 1 -22.56 18.44 -118.00
N PRO A 2 -21.61 17.72 -117.38
CA PRO A 2 -21.61 17.11 -116.04
C PRO A 2 -20.34 17.41 -115.18
N ALA A 3 -20.46 17.22 -113.87
CA ALA A 3 -19.35 16.91 -112.94
C ALA A 3 -18.82 15.48 -113.22
N PRO A 4 -17.60 15.05 -112.78
CA PRO A 4 -17.46 14.35 -111.48
C PRO A 4 -15.99 14.39 -110.92
N PRO A 5 -15.53 13.51 -110.00
CA PRO A 5 -15.84 13.51 -108.57
C PRO A 5 -14.61 13.42 -107.61
N SER A 6 -14.80 14.03 -106.44
CA SER A 6 -14.55 13.58 -105.06
C SER A 6 -13.56 12.44 -104.71
N ALA A 7 -12.60 12.82 -103.88
CA ALA A 7 -12.38 12.31 -102.51
C ALA A 7 -12.16 10.80 -102.30
N ALA A 8 -10.89 10.37 -102.36
CA ALA A 8 -10.44 9.12 -101.74
C ALA A 8 -8.93 9.13 -101.49
N LEU A 9 -8.42 10.03 -100.63
CA LEU A 9 -7.04 9.90 -100.13
C LEU A 9 -6.83 10.67 -98.81
N LEU A 10 -7.55 10.30 -97.76
CA LEU A 10 -7.33 10.89 -96.44
C LEU A 10 -7.65 9.88 -95.32
N VAL A 11 -7.16 8.65 -95.47
CA VAL A 11 -7.26 7.61 -94.43
C VAL A 11 -5.97 6.80 -94.44
N ALA A 12 -4.93 7.33 -93.78
CA ALA A 12 -3.84 6.57 -93.17
C ALA A 12 -2.78 7.60 -92.75
N VAL A 13 -2.66 7.85 -91.44
CA VAL A 13 -1.44 8.30 -90.69
C VAL A 13 -1.78 8.82 -89.29
N VAL A 14 -3.06 8.97 -88.88
CA VAL A 14 -3.41 9.40 -87.50
C VAL A 14 -3.49 8.23 -86.48
N ALA A 15 -2.90 7.07 -86.78
CA ALA A 15 -3.02 5.86 -85.93
C ALA A 15 -1.73 5.52 -85.16
N SER A 16 -1.03 6.49 -84.57
CA SER A 16 0.16 6.20 -83.74
C SER A 16 0.43 7.21 -82.61
N LEU A 17 -0.61 7.71 -81.95
CA LEU A 17 -0.48 8.37 -80.64
C LEU A 17 -1.63 7.95 -79.71
N ALA A 18 -1.69 6.65 -79.43
CA ALA A 18 -2.40 6.14 -78.25
C ALA A 18 -1.39 5.33 -77.43
N ALA A 19 -0.31 5.98 -77.01
CA ALA A 19 0.46 5.49 -75.87
C ALA A 19 -0.38 5.81 -74.62
N PRO A 20 -0.71 4.84 -73.75
CA PRO A 20 -1.30 5.16 -72.47
C PRO A 20 -0.30 6.00 -71.70
N LEU A 21 -0.62 7.27 -71.49
CA LEU A 21 0.06 8.10 -70.50
C LEU A 21 0.02 7.31 -69.18
N PRO A 22 1.15 7.17 -68.45
CA PRO A 22 1.08 6.61 -67.11
C PRO A 22 0.12 7.47 -66.31
N ALA A 23 -0.88 6.82 -65.68
CA ALA A 23 -1.96 7.48 -64.97
C ALA A 23 -1.39 8.36 -63.84
N VAL A 24 -1.31 9.66 -64.12
CA VAL A 24 -1.04 10.72 -63.13
C VAL A 24 -2.37 11.11 -62.48
N ALA A 25 -2.95 10.17 -61.76
CA ALA A 25 -4.07 10.40 -60.84
C ALA A 25 -3.98 9.27 -59.80
N GLN A 26 -3.36 9.57 -58.64
CA GLN A 26 -3.14 8.58 -57.57
C GLN A 26 -3.28 9.21 -56.17
N VAL A 27 -2.81 10.46 -55.99
CA VAL A 27 -2.99 11.27 -54.78
C VAL A 27 -3.90 12.46 -55.12
N ARG A 28 -5.08 12.53 -54.49
CA ARG A 28 -6.09 13.58 -54.72
C ARG A 28 -5.81 14.85 -53.91
N GLY A 29 -5.16 14.73 -52.77
CA GLY A 29 -4.78 15.89 -51.95
C GLY A 29 -4.20 15.51 -50.60
N VAL A 30 -3.47 16.44 -49.99
CA VAL A 30 -2.95 16.36 -48.63
C VAL A 30 -3.39 17.60 -47.86
N GLU A 31 -4.18 17.41 -46.81
CA GLU A 31 -4.64 18.48 -45.92
C GLU A 31 -3.96 18.33 -44.57
N LEU A 32 -3.40 19.42 -44.04
CA LEU A 32 -2.77 19.44 -42.74
C LEU A 32 -3.66 20.19 -41.74
N ARG A 33 -3.95 19.56 -40.61
CA ARG A 33 -4.74 20.12 -39.51
C ARG A 33 -3.89 20.21 -38.25
N THR A 34 -3.69 21.43 -37.78
CA THR A 34 -3.01 21.74 -36.54
C THR A 34 -4.02 22.34 -35.56
N PRO A 35 -4.22 21.81 -34.35
CA PRO A 35 -5.16 22.35 -33.38
C PRO A 35 -4.85 23.80 -32.98
N ARG A 36 -3.56 24.16 -33.00
CA ARG A 36 -3.05 25.47 -32.61
C ARG A 36 -1.83 25.82 -33.44
N ALA A 37 -1.74 27.06 -33.89
CA ALA A 37 -0.65 27.53 -34.75
C ALA A 37 0.42 28.36 -34.00
N PHE A 38 0.18 28.80 -32.76
CA PHE A 38 1.08 29.69 -32.04
C PHE A 38 0.98 29.56 -30.51
N GLY A 39 2.03 29.99 -29.81
CA GLY A 39 2.13 30.06 -28.36
C GLY A 39 2.53 28.74 -27.70
N TYR A 40 3.29 27.94 -28.44
CA TYR A 40 4.04 26.83 -27.90
C TYR A 40 5.23 27.34 -27.10
N PHE A 41 5.56 26.64 -26.03
CA PHE A 41 6.76 26.88 -25.23
C PHE A 41 7.70 25.68 -25.35
N GLN A 42 8.95 25.90 -24.97
CA GLN A 42 9.92 24.82 -24.86
C GLN A 42 9.37 23.67 -24.02
N GLY A 43 9.41 22.46 -24.56
CA GLY A 43 8.95 21.23 -23.95
C GLY A 43 7.52 20.83 -24.34
N ASP A 44 6.76 21.73 -24.97
CA ASP A 44 5.38 21.46 -25.38
C ASP A 44 5.29 20.36 -26.44
N LEU A 45 4.15 19.66 -26.42
CA LEU A 45 3.79 18.69 -27.45
C LEU A 45 2.95 19.34 -28.54
N VAL A 46 3.44 19.26 -29.78
CA VAL A 46 2.76 19.76 -30.98
C VAL A 46 2.09 18.59 -31.68
N GLN A 47 0.75 18.57 -31.65
CA GLN A 47 -0.05 17.55 -32.32
C GLN A 47 -0.47 18.02 -33.71
N VAL A 48 -0.26 17.17 -34.71
CA VAL A 48 -0.59 17.47 -36.11
C VAL A 48 -1.29 16.28 -36.73
N GLN A 49 -2.34 16.56 -37.51
CA GLN A 49 -3.04 15.56 -38.30
C GLN A 49 -2.81 15.84 -39.79
N ALA A 50 -2.25 14.89 -40.54
CA ALA A 50 -2.21 14.95 -41.99
C ALA A 50 -3.28 14.01 -42.58
N GLU A 51 -4.21 14.54 -43.38
CA GLU A 51 -5.19 13.77 -44.12
C GLU A 51 -4.74 13.67 -45.58
N ILE A 52 -4.42 12.45 -46.02
CA ILE A 52 -4.02 12.15 -47.40
C ILE A 52 -5.19 11.43 -48.07
N ARG A 53 -5.68 11.98 -49.18
CA ARG A 53 -6.73 11.35 -49.99
C ARG A 53 -6.11 10.74 -51.24
N THR A 54 -6.42 9.48 -51.49
CA THR A 54 -5.95 8.73 -52.66
C THR A 54 -7.11 8.10 -53.41
N ASP A 55 -6.85 7.65 -54.63
CA ASP A 55 -7.84 6.87 -55.37
C ASP A 55 -8.20 5.55 -54.66
N PRO A 56 -9.34 4.94 -55.00
CA PRO A 56 -9.77 3.68 -54.40
C PRO A 56 -8.72 2.58 -54.60
N GLY A 57 -8.42 1.82 -53.54
CA GLY A 57 -7.51 0.66 -53.61
C GLY A 57 -6.03 0.98 -53.38
N PHE A 58 -5.69 2.20 -52.98
CA PHE A 58 -4.36 2.56 -52.48
C PHE A 58 -4.32 2.43 -50.94
N SER A 59 -3.28 1.80 -50.41
CA SER A 59 -3.00 1.66 -48.98
C SER A 59 -1.64 2.25 -48.60
N LEU A 60 -1.44 2.59 -47.33
CA LEU A 60 -0.20 3.17 -46.83
C LEU A 60 0.93 2.15 -46.76
N GLN A 61 2.08 2.45 -47.37
CA GLN A 61 3.31 1.71 -47.07
C GLN A 61 3.86 2.19 -45.73
N ARG A 62 3.58 1.47 -44.64
CA ARG A 62 4.05 1.81 -43.28
C ARG A 62 5.56 2.10 -43.17
N PRO A 63 6.46 1.41 -43.90
CA PRO A 63 7.89 1.73 -43.87
C PRO A 63 8.27 3.12 -44.42
N SER A 64 7.37 3.77 -45.16
CA SER A 64 7.58 5.14 -45.66
C SER A 64 7.34 6.21 -44.60
N LEU A 65 6.73 5.86 -43.46
CA LEU A 65 6.49 6.80 -42.38
C LEU A 65 7.80 7.22 -41.69
N PRO A 66 7.90 8.48 -41.23
CA PRO A 66 9.04 8.93 -40.45
C PRO A 66 9.14 8.13 -39.14
N LYS A 67 10.36 7.83 -38.73
CA LYS A 67 10.61 7.14 -37.45
C LYS A 67 10.63 8.16 -36.31
N PRO A 68 10.11 7.81 -35.12
CA PRO A 68 10.30 8.64 -33.94
C PRO A 68 11.78 8.92 -33.68
N GLY A 69 12.10 10.17 -33.38
CA GLY A 69 13.45 10.67 -33.19
C GLY A 69 13.62 12.14 -33.59
N PRO A 70 14.88 12.63 -33.62
CA PRO A 70 15.18 14.00 -34.00
C PRO A 70 14.84 14.27 -35.46
N VAL A 71 14.04 15.31 -35.71
CA VAL A 71 13.66 15.77 -37.05
C VAL A 71 14.38 17.08 -37.40
N ALA A 72 14.59 17.94 -36.40
CA ALA A 72 15.45 19.11 -36.48
C ALA A 72 16.19 19.29 -35.14
N TYR A 73 17.18 20.19 -35.07
CA TYR A 73 17.95 20.43 -33.83
C TYR A 73 17.07 20.85 -32.64
N TRP A 74 15.87 21.36 -32.92
CA TRP A 74 14.91 21.88 -31.96
C TRP A 74 13.62 21.05 -31.89
N LEU A 75 13.48 19.98 -32.68
CA LEU A 75 12.21 19.28 -32.84
C LEU A 75 12.43 17.77 -32.91
N ASP A 76 11.78 17.05 -32.00
CA ASP A 76 11.69 15.59 -32.04
C ASP A 76 10.30 15.15 -32.44
N LEU A 77 10.21 14.13 -33.29
CA LEU A 77 8.99 13.36 -33.49
C LEU A 77 8.92 12.26 -32.42
N LYS A 78 7.94 12.34 -31.53
CA LYS A 78 7.74 11.37 -30.45
C LYS A 78 6.89 10.19 -30.88
N GLU A 79 5.88 10.44 -31.70
CA GLU A 79 4.93 9.40 -32.09
C GLU A 79 4.33 9.64 -33.47
N VAL A 80 4.11 8.54 -34.19
CA VAL A 80 3.37 8.49 -35.47
C VAL A 80 2.32 7.40 -35.37
N ARG A 81 1.05 7.74 -35.56
CA ARG A 81 -0.05 6.78 -35.74
C ARG A 81 -0.70 7.02 -37.09
N ALA A 82 -1.10 5.93 -37.75
CA ALA A 82 -1.78 6.00 -39.04
C ALA A 82 -3.11 5.23 -38.95
N GLU A 83 -4.17 5.85 -39.46
CA GLU A 83 -5.49 5.27 -39.60
C GLU A 83 -5.90 5.34 -41.07
N GLU A 84 -6.48 4.27 -41.59
CA GLU A 84 -7.02 4.22 -42.94
C GLU A 84 -8.53 4.07 -42.89
N GLY A 85 -9.22 4.84 -43.72
CA GLY A 85 -10.67 4.79 -43.88
C GLY A 85 -11.07 4.94 -45.35
N ARG A 86 -12.36 4.80 -45.61
CA ARG A 86 -12.96 5.11 -46.92
C ARG A 86 -13.89 6.31 -46.77
N ALA A 87 -13.82 7.22 -47.72
CA ALA A 87 -14.79 8.31 -47.83
C ALA A 87 -16.04 7.84 -48.61
N ASP A 88 -17.10 8.64 -48.53
CA ASP A 88 -18.39 8.36 -49.16
C ASP A 88 -18.31 8.30 -50.70
N ASP A 89 -17.31 8.96 -51.29
CA ASP A 89 -17.01 8.93 -52.73
C ASP A 89 -16.19 7.70 -53.17
N GLY A 90 -15.93 6.77 -52.23
CA GLY A 90 -15.13 5.56 -52.46
C GLY A 90 -13.62 5.77 -52.41
N SER A 91 -13.14 7.01 -52.23
CA SER A 91 -11.71 7.31 -52.09
C SER A 91 -11.14 6.76 -50.78
N THR A 92 -9.84 6.46 -50.77
CA THR A 92 -9.15 6.02 -49.54
C THR A 92 -8.61 7.24 -48.82
N VAL A 93 -8.87 7.32 -47.52
CA VAL A 93 -8.45 8.43 -46.65
C VAL A 93 -7.49 7.90 -45.61
N ILE A 94 -6.26 8.39 -45.65
CA ILE A 94 -5.19 8.04 -44.70
C ILE A 94 -5.00 9.22 -43.75
N ARG A 95 -5.22 9.00 -42.45
CA ARG A 95 -5.04 9.99 -41.39
C ARG A 95 -3.77 9.67 -40.62
N LEU A 96 -2.80 10.57 -40.66
CA LEU A 96 -1.57 10.47 -39.89
C LEU A 96 -1.66 11.39 -38.67
N HIS A 97 -1.54 10.84 -37.47
CA HIS A 97 -1.45 11.57 -36.22
C HIS A 97 0.00 11.62 -35.77
N LEU A 98 0.56 12.82 -35.74
CA LEU A 98 1.96 13.09 -35.44
C LEU A 98 2.03 13.86 -34.12
N THR A 99 2.89 13.43 -33.21
CA THR A 99 3.18 14.17 -31.98
C THR A 99 4.65 14.56 -31.97
N TYR A 100 4.91 15.85 -32.03
CA TYR A 100 6.25 16.42 -31.91
C TYR A 100 6.47 16.99 -30.52
N GLN A 101 7.73 17.11 -30.10
CA GLN A 101 8.12 17.87 -28.91
C GLN A 101 9.07 18.99 -29.31
N ASP A 102 8.72 20.22 -28.93
CA ASP A 102 9.53 21.40 -29.15
C ASP A 102 10.63 21.51 -28.08
N PHE A 103 11.86 21.76 -28.49
CA PHE A 103 13.01 22.02 -27.62
C PHE A 103 13.63 23.41 -27.87
N TYR A 104 13.01 24.23 -28.71
CA TYR A 104 13.50 25.55 -29.02
C TYR A 104 13.39 26.51 -27.83
N VAL A 105 14.53 27.07 -27.42
CA VAL A 105 14.57 28.14 -26.40
C VAL A 105 14.37 29.48 -27.11
N ALA A 106 13.12 29.90 -27.26
CA ALA A 106 12.79 31.19 -27.85
C ALA A 106 13.27 32.35 -26.96
N LEU A 107 13.97 33.31 -27.56
CA LEU A 107 14.29 34.60 -26.95
C LEU A 107 13.29 35.69 -27.34
N ASP A 108 12.40 35.42 -28.30
CA ASP A 108 11.35 36.30 -28.77
C ASP A 108 10.23 35.45 -29.37
N ALA A 109 9.01 36.01 -29.48
CA ALA A 109 7.93 35.29 -30.14
C ALA A 109 8.25 35.17 -31.63
N ARG A 110 8.46 33.93 -32.11
CA ARG A 110 8.89 33.70 -33.49
C ARG A 110 8.29 32.45 -34.09
N THR A 111 8.24 32.43 -35.42
CA THR A 111 7.70 31.31 -36.17
C THR A 111 8.82 30.38 -36.61
N LEU A 112 8.68 29.09 -36.30
CA LEU A 112 9.56 28.02 -36.76
C LEU A 112 8.84 27.17 -37.81
N GLU A 113 9.61 26.63 -38.74
CA GLU A 113 9.10 25.79 -39.83
C GLU A 113 9.41 24.32 -39.55
N VAL A 114 8.37 23.52 -39.40
CA VAL A 114 8.45 22.06 -39.29
C VAL A 114 8.60 21.47 -40.70
N PRO A 115 9.65 20.67 -40.95
CA PRO A 115 9.89 20.12 -42.28
C PRO A 115 8.80 19.13 -42.69
N GLY A 116 8.38 19.20 -43.94
CA GLY A 116 7.53 18.20 -44.57
C GLY A 116 8.28 16.90 -44.85
N PHE A 117 7.55 15.84 -45.17
CA PHE A 117 8.13 14.53 -45.48
C PHE A 117 7.28 13.78 -46.53
N PRO A 118 7.92 12.95 -47.37
CA PRO A 118 7.20 12.11 -48.32
C PRO A 118 6.57 10.91 -47.61
N VAL A 119 5.40 10.49 -48.10
CA VAL A 119 4.70 9.27 -47.68
C VAL A 119 4.36 8.47 -48.92
N THR A 120 4.62 7.17 -48.89
CA THR A 120 4.41 6.29 -50.04
C THR A 120 3.11 5.51 -49.88
N VAL A 121 2.30 5.49 -50.94
CA VAL A 121 1.06 4.71 -51.04
C VAL A 121 1.18 3.72 -52.17
N GLU A 122 0.61 2.54 -51.99
CA GLU A 122 0.64 1.47 -53.00
C GLU A 122 -0.74 0.91 -53.28
N SER A 123 -0.97 0.56 -54.53
CA SER A 123 -2.14 -0.21 -54.95
C SER A 123 -1.67 -1.50 -55.59
N ALA A 124 -2.05 -2.64 -55.00
CA ALA A 124 -1.82 -3.95 -55.57
C ALA A 124 -2.92 -4.25 -56.61
N GLY A 125 -2.60 -4.08 -57.89
CA GLY A 125 -3.49 -4.43 -59.00
C GLY A 125 -3.18 -5.81 -59.59
N SER A 126 -4.09 -6.33 -60.42
CA SER A 126 -3.90 -7.60 -61.14
C SER A 126 -2.70 -7.61 -62.08
N ASN A 127 -2.18 -6.43 -62.45
CA ASN A 127 -1.11 -6.24 -63.43
C ASN A 127 0.20 -5.74 -62.79
N GLY A 128 0.32 -5.77 -61.46
CA GLY A 128 1.49 -5.31 -60.71
C GLY A 128 1.14 -4.30 -59.60
N SER A 129 2.12 -4.01 -58.73
CA SER A 129 1.99 -2.96 -57.71
C SER A 129 2.27 -1.59 -58.32
N THR A 130 1.34 -0.65 -58.15
CA THR A 130 1.52 0.76 -58.52
C THR A 130 1.79 1.56 -57.25
N THR A 131 2.85 2.36 -57.26
CA THR A 131 3.27 3.16 -56.10
C THR A 131 3.20 4.65 -56.43
N ALA A 132 2.64 5.43 -55.50
CA ALA A 132 2.58 6.89 -55.55
C ALA A 132 3.25 7.50 -54.31
N VAL A 133 3.75 8.73 -54.44
CA VAL A 133 4.30 9.49 -53.32
C VAL A 133 3.38 10.69 -53.03
N ALA A 134 2.84 10.74 -51.82
CA ALA A 134 2.13 11.88 -51.26
C ALA A 134 3.12 12.72 -50.43
N GLN A 135 3.30 13.99 -50.78
CA GLN A 135 4.16 14.88 -50.02
C GLN A 135 3.35 15.55 -48.90
N VAL A 136 3.71 15.28 -47.64
CA VAL A 136 3.22 16.09 -46.51
C VAL A 136 3.97 17.42 -46.55
N PRO A 137 3.28 18.57 -46.66
CA PRO A 137 3.94 19.87 -46.79
C PRO A 137 4.61 20.27 -45.47
N ALA A 138 5.62 21.15 -45.56
CA ALA A 138 6.13 21.85 -44.39
C ALA A 138 5.06 22.79 -43.82
N TRP A 139 5.08 23.03 -42.52
CA TRP A 139 4.16 23.96 -41.86
C TRP A 139 4.86 24.77 -40.79
N LYS A 140 4.18 25.80 -40.30
CA LYS A 140 4.75 26.78 -39.40
C LYS A 140 4.06 26.73 -38.03
N ILE A 141 4.84 26.86 -36.97
CA ILE A 141 4.36 27.00 -35.60
C ILE A 141 5.00 28.22 -34.94
N GLY A 142 4.23 28.95 -34.14
CA GLY A 142 4.71 30.06 -33.32
C GLY A 142 5.18 29.59 -31.96
N VAL A 143 6.45 29.82 -31.64
CA VAL A 143 7.06 29.51 -30.34
C VAL A 143 7.25 30.81 -29.57
N SER A 144 6.94 30.78 -28.27
CA SER A 144 7.00 31.90 -27.35
C SER A 144 8.10 31.72 -26.29
N PRO A 145 8.71 32.82 -25.82
CA PRO A 145 9.74 32.75 -24.80
C PRO A 145 9.14 32.39 -23.43
N LEU A 146 9.83 31.55 -22.64
CA LEU A 146 9.40 31.20 -21.27
C LEU A 146 9.56 32.35 -20.28
N ARG A 147 10.55 33.21 -20.51
CA ARG A 147 10.81 34.38 -19.69
C ARG A 147 10.51 35.65 -20.46
N GLU A 148 10.21 36.70 -19.72
CA GLU A 148 10.19 38.04 -20.29
C GLU A 148 11.58 38.41 -20.82
N VAL A 149 11.62 38.79 -22.10
CA VAL A 149 12.85 39.06 -22.85
C VAL A 149 13.48 40.38 -22.42
N GLN A 150 12.61 41.36 -22.16
CA GLN A 150 12.98 42.70 -21.72
C GLN A 150 12.07 43.06 -20.55
N PRO A 151 12.39 42.60 -19.33
CA PRO A 151 11.66 43.02 -18.15
C PRO A 151 11.86 44.53 -17.95
N GLU A 152 10.91 45.15 -17.27
CA GLU A 152 11.01 46.55 -16.88
C GLU A 152 12.34 46.81 -16.15
N ARG A 153 13.05 47.88 -16.52
CA ARG A 153 14.32 48.22 -15.89
C ARG A 153 14.05 48.61 -14.43
N ARG A 154 14.62 47.86 -13.48
CA ARG A 154 14.62 48.17 -12.05
C ARG A 154 16.00 48.62 -11.62
N ASP A 155 16.06 49.59 -10.72
CA ASP A 155 17.33 50.12 -10.20
C ASP A 155 18.01 49.14 -9.25
N ASP A 156 17.22 48.40 -8.46
CA ASP A 156 17.70 47.32 -7.58
C ASP A 156 17.41 45.94 -8.19
N PRO A 157 18.43 45.10 -8.44
CA PRO A 157 18.26 43.72 -8.90
C PRO A 157 17.34 42.85 -8.01
N ALA A 158 17.24 43.16 -6.72
CA ALA A 158 16.37 42.43 -5.80
C ALA A 158 14.88 42.60 -6.15
N GLU A 159 14.49 43.66 -6.85
CA GLU A 159 13.10 43.89 -7.27
C GLU A 159 12.64 42.89 -8.35
N TYR A 160 13.55 42.21 -9.05
CA TYR A 160 13.21 41.13 -9.97
C TYR A 160 12.81 39.83 -9.26
N LEU A 161 13.18 39.68 -7.99
CA LEU A 161 12.85 38.50 -7.21
C LEU A 161 11.41 38.60 -6.71
N ARG A 162 10.61 37.57 -7.00
CA ARG A 162 9.30 37.42 -6.35
C ARG A 162 9.52 36.90 -4.93
N PRO A 163 8.69 37.32 -3.95
CA PRO A 163 8.75 36.76 -2.61
C PRO A 163 8.58 35.25 -2.68
N ASP A 164 9.30 34.53 -1.82
CA ASP A 164 9.25 33.07 -1.78
C ASP A 164 7.81 32.57 -1.71
N GLY A 165 7.48 31.65 -2.62
CA GLY A 165 6.18 30.99 -2.62
C GLY A 165 5.98 30.29 -1.28
N ARG A 166 4.84 30.54 -0.62
CA ARG A 166 4.50 29.80 0.61
C ARG A 166 4.30 28.34 0.24
N ALA A 167 5.17 27.47 0.76
CA ALA A 167 4.99 26.03 0.61
C ALA A 167 3.59 25.64 1.13
N PRO A 168 2.88 24.74 0.43
CA PRO A 168 1.61 24.24 0.92
C PRO A 168 1.83 23.61 2.31
N ARG A 169 1.04 24.05 3.30
CA ARG A 169 1.07 23.47 4.63
C ARG A 169 0.57 22.04 4.53
N LEU A 170 1.46 21.08 4.77
CA LEU A 170 1.06 19.67 4.91
C LEU A 170 0.23 19.55 6.18
N ASP A 171 -0.92 18.87 6.08
CA ASP A 171 -1.77 18.58 7.23
C ASP A 171 -1.09 17.52 8.14
N PRO A 172 -0.76 17.86 9.40
CA PRO A 172 -0.13 16.89 10.32
C PRO A 172 -1.13 15.90 10.94
N GLN A 173 -2.45 16.12 10.81
CA GLN A 173 -3.49 15.28 11.43
C GLN A 173 -3.34 13.77 11.16
N PRO A 174 -3.10 13.28 9.92
CA PRO A 174 -2.95 11.84 9.68
C PRO A 174 -1.72 11.24 10.38
N ALA A 175 -0.62 11.99 10.45
CA ALA A 175 0.58 11.53 11.16
C ALA A 175 0.35 11.49 12.68
N LEU A 176 -0.33 12.49 13.24
CA LEU A 176 -0.68 12.52 14.65
C LEU A 176 -1.67 11.41 15.04
N ALA A 177 -2.67 11.14 14.18
CA ALA A 177 -3.63 10.06 14.39
C ALA A 177 -2.95 8.69 14.41
N SER A 178 -2.06 8.42 13.44
CA SER A 178 -1.31 7.16 13.40
C SER A 178 -0.36 7.01 14.60
N ALA A 179 0.36 8.07 14.99
CA ALA A 179 1.17 8.07 16.20
C ALA A 179 0.35 7.77 17.46
N GLY A 180 -0.86 8.34 17.58
CA GLY A 180 -1.78 8.07 18.68
C GLY A 180 -2.22 6.60 18.74
N ILE A 181 -2.52 5.99 17.58
CA ILE A 181 -2.87 4.56 17.49
C ILE A 181 -1.69 3.69 17.94
N PHE A 182 -0.48 3.94 17.44
CA PHE A 182 0.71 3.17 17.82
C PHE A 182 1.05 3.32 19.30
N LEU A 183 0.90 4.52 19.86
CA LEU A 183 1.08 4.75 21.28
C LEU A 183 0.05 3.95 22.10
N GLY A 184 -1.22 3.96 21.69
CA GLY A 184 -2.27 3.17 22.33
C GLY A 184 -1.97 1.66 22.31
N LEU A 185 -1.53 1.13 21.17
CA LEU A 185 -1.13 -0.27 21.02
C LEU A 185 0.09 -0.61 21.88
N ALA A 186 1.08 0.28 21.97
CA ALA A 186 2.26 0.09 22.80
C ALA A 186 1.90 0.03 24.29
N VAL A 187 1.04 0.93 24.76
CA VAL A 187 0.54 0.91 26.15
C VAL A 187 -0.24 -0.37 26.43
N LEU A 188 -1.10 -0.80 25.52
CA LEU A 188 -1.85 -2.05 25.67
C LEU A 188 -0.91 -3.26 25.76
N ALA A 189 0.10 -3.34 24.89
CA ALA A 189 1.09 -4.42 24.92
C ALA A 189 1.87 -4.44 26.25
N LEU A 190 2.26 -3.26 26.76
CA LEU A 190 2.91 -3.15 28.07
C LEU A 190 2.01 -3.58 29.22
N LEU A 191 0.72 -3.25 29.17
CA LEU A 191 -0.26 -3.69 30.19
C LEU A 191 -0.45 -5.21 30.16
N LEU A 192 -0.56 -5.81 28.97
CA LEU A 192 -0.66 -7.26 28.83
C LEU A 192 0.60 -7.96 29.33
N LEU A 193 1.79 -7.41 29.04
CA LEU A 193 3.05 -7.92 29.56
C LEU A 193 3.14 -7.78 31.09
N ALA A 194 2.69 -6.66 31.64
CA ALA A 194 2.63 -6.43 33.09
C ALA A 194 1.71 -7.45 33.79
N TYR A 195 0.60 -7.78 33.14
CA TYR A 195 -0.34 -8.80 33.61
C TYR A 195 0.28 -10.21 33.53
N ASP A 196 0.87 -10.59 32.40
CA ASP A 196 1.52 -11.91 32.21
C ASP A 196 2.68 -12.14 33.19
N ARG A 197 3.50 -11.13 33.41
CA ARG A 197 4.64 -11.20 34.35
C ARG A 197 4.20 -11.09 35.82
N ALA A 198 2.89 -10.97 36.10
CA ALA A 198 2.34 -10.79 37.44
C ALA A 198 3.10 -9.68 38.20
N TRP A 199 3.38 -8.56 37.52
CA TRP A 199 4.10 -7.42 38.07
C TRP A 199 3.40 -6.96 39.37
N TRP A 200 4.11 -6.33 40.30
CA TRP A 200 3.75 -6.24 41.73
C TRP A 200 2.33 -5.72 42.03
N ILE A 201 1.71 -4.96 41.11
CA ILE A 201 0.32 -4.48 41.16
C ILE A 201 -0.71 -5.60 40.87
N PHE A 202 -0.37 -6.53 39.98
CA PHE A 202 -1.20 -7.65 39.53
C PHE A 202 -0.81 -9.01 40.14
N GLY A 203 0.37 -9.12 40.75
CA GLY A 203 0.83 -10.33 41.44
C GLY A 203 0.06 -10.63 42.73
N ARG A 204 -0.25 -11.90 42.99
CA ARG A 204 -0.69 -12.36 44.32
C ARG A 204 0.40 -12.02 45.34
N ARG A 205 0.07 -11.23 46.37
CA ARG A 205 0.98 -10.92 47.48
C ARG A 205 1.45 -12.23 48.14
N ARG A 206 2.69 -12.65 47.82
CA ARG A 206 3.38 -13.80 48.44
C ARG A 206 3.69 -13.47 49.89
N GLY A 207 2.98 -14.09 50.82
CA GLY A 207 3.34 -14.01 52.24
C GLY A 207 2.19 -14.16 53.23
N ARG A 208 1.09 -14.83 52.86
CA ARG A 208 -0.02 -15.11 53.79
C ARG A 208 -0.68 -16.51 53.67
N PRO A 209 0.06 -17.65 53.66
CA PRO A 209 -0.55 -18.95 53.45
C PRO A 209 -1.54 -19.31 54.57
N PHE A 210 -1.30 -18.91 55.82
CA PHE A 210 -2.24 -19.19 56.92
C PHE A 210 -3.51 -18.33 56.85
N ALA A 211 -3.41 -17.08 56.37
CA ALA A 211 -4.61 -16.28 56.10
C ALA A 211 -5.44 -16.85 54.95
N LEU A 212 -4.78 -17.40 53.92
CA LEU A 212 -5.45 -18.11 52.81
C LEU A 212 -6.10 -19.40 53.30
N ALA A 213 -5.43 -20.17 54.17
CA ALA A 213 -5.98 -21.36 54.81
C ALA A 213 -7.23 -21.05 55.64
N LEU A 214 -7.23 -19.95 56.41
CA LEU A 214 -8.40 -19.49 57.16
C LEU A 214 -9.56 -19.09 56.23
N LYS A 215 -9.25 -18.42 55.11
CA LYS A 215 -10.26 -18.09 54.09
C LYS A 215 -10.83 -19.35 53.42
N ALA A 216 -10.00 -20.36 53.18
CA ALA A 216 -10.42 -21.64 52.63
C ALA A 216 -11.35 -22.38 53.59
N LEU A 217 -11.03 -22.42 54.90
CA LEU A 217 -11.89 -23.01 55.93
C LEU A 217 -13.25 -22.29 56.02
N ARG A 218 -13.27 -20.95 56.02
CA ARG A 218 -14.53 -20.17 56.02
C ARG A 218 -15.40 -20.46 54.79
N ARG A 219 -14.78 -20.76 53.66
CA ARG A 219 -15.48 -21.14 52.42
C ARG A 219 -15.98 -22.60 52.49
N ALA A 220 -15.20 -23.52 53.06
CA ALA A 220 -15.60 -24.91 53.28
C ALA A 220 -16.81 -25.01 54.21
N ARG A 221 -16.87 -24.19 55.27
CA ARG A 221 -18.03 -24.10 56.19
C ARG A 221 -19.34 -23.73 55.52
N ARG A 222 -19.32 -23.12 54.32
CA ARG A 222 -20.53 -22.81 53.54
C ARG A 222 -21.00 -23.97 52.66
N ARG A 223 -20.18 -25.01 52.50
CA ARG A 223 -20.39 -26.10 51.52
C ARG A 223 -20.44 -27.48 52.16
N SER A 224 -19.89 -27.62 53.36
CA SER A 224 -19.65 -28.90 54.00
C SER A 224 -19.92 -28.78 55.49
N GLU A 225 -20.47 -29.85 56.07
CA GLU A 225 -20.79 -29.96 57.49
C GLU A 225 -20.25 -31.29 58.07
N GLY A 226 -20.18 -31.39 59.39
CA GLY A 226 -19.76 -32.60 60.09
C GLY A 226 -18.33 -33.05 59.75
N GLU A 227 -18.17 -34.34 59.48
CA GLU A 227 -16.86 -34.97 59.23
C GLU A 227 -16.12 -34.39 58.01
N ALA A 228 -16.86 -34.05 56.94
CA ALA A 228 -16.27 -33.48 55.73
C ALA A 228 -15.65 -32.10 56.01
N LEU A 229 -16.35 -31.26 56.78
CA LEU A 229 -15.84 -29.96 57.20
C LEU A 229 -14.58 -30.09 58.08
N TYR A 230 -14.56 -31.09 58.96
CA TYR A 230 -13.41 -31.36 59.82
C TYR A 230 -12.18 -31.77 59.00
N ARG A 231 -12.34 -32.69 58.04
CA ARG A 231 -11.27 -33.08 57.12
C ARG A 231 -10.76 -31.89 56.30
N ASP A 232 -11.66 -31.05 55.78
CA ASP A 232 -11.29 -29.84 55.04
C ASP A 232 -10.51 -28.84 55.90
N ALA A 233 -10.83 -28.72 57.19
CA ALA A 233 -10.09 -27.87 58.12
C ALA A 233 -8.65 -28.36 58.33
N LEU A 234 -8.45 -29.67 58.48
CA LEU A 234 -7.12 -30.25 58.62
C LEU A 234 -6.31 -30.11 57.32
N LEU A 235 -6.94 -30.29 56.14
CA LEU A 235 -6.29 -30.08 54.85
C LEU A 235 -5.89 -28.61 54.62
N ALA A 236 -6.72 -27.66 55.04
CA ALA A 236 -6.40 -26.24 54.94
C ALA A 236 -5.15 -25.89 55.76
N LEU A 237 -5.01 -26.46 56.96
CA LEU A 237 -3.85 -26.26 57.82
C LEU A 237 -2.58 -26.91 57.25
N HIS A 238 -2.66 -28.13 56.70
CA HIS A 238 -1.55 -28.77 55.97
C HIS A 238 -1.07 -27.92 54.80
N ARG A 239 -1.99 -27.44 53.95
CA ARG A 239 -1.64 -26.57 52.82
C ARG A 239 -0.98 -25.26 53.26
N GLY A 240 -1.41 -24.70 54.40
CA GLY A 240 -0.78 -23.52 54.99
C GLY A 240 0.66 -23.79 55.43
N LEU A 241 0.94 -24.95 56.04
CA LEU A 241 2.29 -25.38 56.43
C LEU A 241 3.16 -25.64 55.20
N ASP A 242 2.65 -26.37 54.22
CA ASP A 242 3.37 -26.72 53.00
C ASP A 242 3.78 -25.48 52.19
N GLU A 243 2.87 -24.51 52.08
CA GLU A 243 3.13 -23.25 51.36
C GLU A 243 4.05 -22.31 52.16
N THR A 244 4.12 -22.45 53.49
CA THR A 244 5.07 -21.71 54.34
C THR A 244 6.49 -22.27 54.23
N ASP A 245 6.64 -23.59 54.25
CA ASP A 245 7.96 -24.27 54.16
C ASP A 245 8.45 -24.45 52.71
N GLY A 246 7.56 -24.31 51.72
CA GLY A 246 7.83 -24.54 50.31
C GLY A 246 7.95 -26.02 49.93
N ARG A 247 7.67 -26.93 50.87
CA ARG A 247 7.73 -28.40 50.74
C ARG A 247 6.69 -29.04 51.66
N ARG A 248 6.39 -30.32 51.46
CA ARG A 248 5.42 -31.03 52.29
C ARG A 248 5.97 -31.25 53.70
N VAL A 249 5.23 -30.83 54.73
CA VAL A 249 5.62 -30.99 56.14
C VAL A 249 4.81 -32.12 56.77
N LEU A 250 5.49 -33.19 57.19
CA LEU A 250 4.88 -34.29 57.94
C LEU A 250 5.13 -34.15 59.45
N ALA A 251 4.51 -35.03 60.24
CA ALA A 251 4.63 -35.04 61.69
C ALA A 251 6.10 -35.12 62.16
N ASP A 252 6.91 -35.92 61.47
CA ASP A 252 8.31 -36.15 61.79
C ASP A 252 9.20 -34.95 61.37
N ASP A 253 8.73 -34.12 60.44
CA ASP A 253 9.45 -32.92 59.95
C ASP A 253 9.20 -31.67 60.81
N LEU A 254 8.37 -31.76 61.85
CA LEU A 254 8.01 -30.62 62.69
C LEU A 254 9.23 -29.94 63.36
N PRO A 255 10.21 -30.67 63.94
CA PRO A 255 11.40 -30.04 64.52
C PRO A 255 12.20 -29.25 63.48
N ASP A 256 12.33 -29.81 62.27
CA ASP A 256 13.04 -29.20 61.15
C ASP A 256 12.32 -27.96 60.62
N PHE A 257 10.99 -27.98 60.56
CA PHE A 257 10.16 -26.82 60.23
C PHE A 257 10.35 -25.68 61.24
N LEU A 258 10.36 -25.99 62.54
CA LEU A 258 10.57 -25.00 63.60
C LEU A 258 12.01 -24.48 63.68
N ALA A 259 12.98 -25.22 63.15
CA ALA A 259 14.35 -24.75 62.97
C ALA A 259 14.45 -23.72 61.82
N ARG A 260 13.76 -23.95 60.70
CA ARG A 260 13.73 -23.02 59.54
C ARG A 260 12.85 -21.80 59.77
N HIS A 261 11.74 -21.95 60.49
CA HIS A 261 10.80 -20.88 60.79
C HIS A 261 10.65 -20.66 62.30
N PRO A 262 11.65 -20.04 62.97
CA PRO A 262 11.68 -19.92 64.43
C PRO A 262 10.52 -19.11 65.00
N VAL A 263 9.87 -18.27 64.18
CA VAL A 263 8.71 -17.46 64.56
C VAL A 263 7.51 -18.33 65.00
N PHE A 264 7.40 -19.57 64.51
CA PHE A 264 6.31 -20.49 64.88
C PHE A 264 6.57 -21.37 66.10
N ARG A 265 7.77 -21.30 66.71
CA ARG A 265 8.12 -22.06 67.93
C ARG A 265 7.10 -21.93 69.08
N PRO A 266 6.52 -20.74 69.35
CA PRO A 266 5.50 -20.63 70.40
C PRO A 266 4.24 -21.47 70.17
N GLN A 267 4.02 -22.00 68.96
CA GLN A 267 2.87 -22.84 68.60
C GLN A 267 3.24 -24.32 68.40
N GLU A 268 4.44 -24.75 68.81
CA GLU A 268 4.93 -26.13 68.65
C GLU A 268 3.97 -27.17 69.22
N SER A 269 3.47 -26.98 70.45
CA SER A 269 2.52 -27.89 71.09
C SER A 269 1.20 -28.01 70.33
N GLY A 270 0.72 -26.89 69.76
CA GLY A 270 -0.48 -26.86 68.92
C GLY A 270 -0.28 -27.59 67.60
N LEU A 271 0.89 -27.42 66.97
CA LEU A 271 1.25 -28.13 65.73
C LEU A 271 1.43 -29.63 65.97
N ALA A 272 2.09 -30.04 67.06
CA ALA A 272 2.22 -31.46 67.42
C ALA A 272 0.86 -32.12 67.67
N THR A 273 -0.04 -31.42 68.36
CA THR A 273 -1.42 -31.90 68.60
C THR A 273 -2.20 -32.01 67.29
N PHE A 274 -2.02 -31.05 66.38
CA PHE A 274 -2.57 -31.11 65.02
C PHE A 274 -2.05 -32.30 64.22
N PHE A 275 -0.75 -32.54 64.16
CA PHE A 275 -0.19 -33.67 63.42
C PHE A 275 -0.67 -35.01 63.97
N ALA A 276 -0.81 -35.13 65.30
CA ALA A 276 -1.39 -36.32 65.92
C ALA A 276 -2.87 -36.52 65.54
N ALA A 277 -3.69 -35.47 65.58
CA ALA A 277 -5.09 -35.54 65.16
C ALA A 277 -5.23 -35.80 63.65
N SER A 278 -4.37 -35.20 62.83
CA SER A 278 -4.31 -35.42 61.39
C SER A 278 -3.96 -36.87 61.04
N ARG A 279 -3.00 -37.46 61.78
CA ARG A 279 -2.63 -38.88 61.61
C ARG A 279 -3.81 -39.80 61.87
N LEU A 280 -4.59 -39.55 62.93
CA LEU A 280 -5.80 -40.31 63.24
C LEU A 280 -6.88 -40.13 62.16
N ALA A 281 -7.12 -38.90 61.70
CA ALA A 281 -8.16 -38.60 60.72
C ALA A 281 -7.87 -39.17 59.30
N PHE A 282 -6.63 -39.05 58.80
CA PHE A 282 -6.28 -39.44 57.43
C PHE A 282 -5.71 -40.85 57.31
N PHE A 283 -4.85 -41.26 58.24
CA PHE A 283 -4.18 -42.57 58.19
C PHE A 283 -4.87 -43.61 59.08
N GLY A 284 -5.39 -43.19 60.24
CA GLY A 284 -6.17 -44.06 61.14
C GLY A 284 -7.64 -44.26 60.74
N ARG A 285 -8.14 -43.46 59.79
CA ARG A 285 -9.57 -43.37 59.40
C ARG A 285 -10.53 -43.13 60.58
N ASP A 286 -10.01 -42.58 61.68
CA ASP A 286 -10.76 -42.28 62.90
C ASP A 286 -10.92 -40.76 63.04
N THR A 287 -11.93 -40.24 62.36
CA THR A 287 -12.29 -38.83 62.43
C THR A 287 -13.00 -38.46 63.72
N ALA A 288 -13.69 -39.42 64.35
CA ALA A 288 -14.31 -39.22 65.65
C ALA A 288 -13.24 -39.01 66.73
N GLY A 289 -12.26 -39.91 66.83
CA GLY A 289 -11.13 -39.79 67.75
C GLY A 289 -10.21 -38.60 67.43
N ALA A 290 -10.03 -38.26 66.15
CA ALA A 290 -9.32 -37.03 65.77
C ALA A 290 -10.07 -35.77 66.27
N SER A 291 -11.38 -35.70 66.10
CA SER A 291 -12.20 -34.56 66.53
C SER A 291 -12.31 -34.40 68.04
N GLN A 292 -12.17 -35.51 68.79
CA GLN A 292 -12.04 -35.48 70.27
C GLN A 292 -10.67 -34.94 70.71
N ARG A 293 -9.60 -35.30 69.99
CA ARG A 293 -8.23 -34.87 70.31
C ARG A 293 -7.96 -33.41 69.91
N LEU A 294 -8.52 -32.96 68.80
CA LEU A 294 -8.44 -31.58 68.35
C LEU A 294 -9.79 -31.17 67.74
N PRO A 295 -10.69 -30.58 68.53
CA PRO A 295 -11.98 -30.09 68.07
C PRO A 295 -11.86 -29.04 66.96
N LEU A 296 -12.85 -28.96 66.08
CA LEU A 296 -12.89 -27.99 64.98
C LEU A 296 -12.67 -26.52 65.41
N PRO A 297 -13.23 -26.03 66.54
CA PRO A 297 -12.93 -24.67 67.02
C PRO A 297 -11.46 -24.46 67.38
N GLU A 298 -10.77 -25.50 67.85
CA GLU A 298 -9.35 -25.45 68.19
C GLU A 298 -8.46 -25.46 66.94
N VAL A 299 -8.85 -26.21 65.90
CA VAL A 299 -8.21 -26.12 64.57
C VAL A 299 -8.30 -24.70 64.01
N GLU A 300 -9.48 -24.08 64.09
CA GLU A 300 -9.67 -22.70 63.66
C GLU A 300 -8.87 -21.72 64.54
N GLY A 301 -8.83 -21.94 65.85
CA GLY A 301 -8.03 -21.17 66.80
C GLY A 301 -6.53 -21.24 66.47
N LEU A 302 -6.02 -22.43 66.14
CA LEU A 302 -4.63 -22.65 65.74
C LEU A 302 -4.32 -21.91 64.44
N LEU A 303 -5.17 -22.03 63.41
CA LEU A 303 -5.02 -21.27 62.15
C LEU A 303 -5.00 -19.75 62.38
N ARG A 304 -5.83 -19.24 63.29
CA ARG A 304 -5.85 -17.81 63.64
C ARG A 304 -4.58 -17.38 64.37
N ARG A 305 -4.03 -18.21 65.27
CA ARG A 305 -2.76 -17.94 65.96
C ARG A 305 -1.59 -17.97 64.99
N LEU A 306 -1.49 -18.97 64.11
CA LEU A 306 -0.46 -19.03 63.07
C LEU A 306 -0.57 -17.85 62.10
N GLY A 307 -1.78 -17.47 61.68
CA GLY A 307 -2.01 -16.27 60.87
C GLY A 307 -1.81 -14.94 61.61
N ALA A 308 -1.73 -14.93 62.94
CA ALA A 308 -1.34 -13.75 63.73
C ALA A 308 0.18 -13.65 63.82
N VAL A 309 0.85 -14.77 64.08
CA VAL A 309 2.32 -14.89 64.07
C VAL A 309 2.90 -14.48 62.70
N GLU A 310 2.26 -14.91 61.62
CA GLU A 310 2.59 -14.49 60.25
C GLU A 310 2.40 -12.99 59.98
N ARG A 311 1.51 -12.31 60.70
CA ARG A 311 1.31 -10.85 60.56
C ARG A 311 2.34 -10.04 61.34
N SER A 312 2.97 -10.66 62.35
CA SER A 312 3.99 -10.04 63.20
C SER A 312 5.42 -10.39 62.80
N ALA A 313 5.60 -11.38 61.90
CA ALA A 313 6.87 -11.76 61.28
C ALA A 313 7.13 -10.91 60.04
#